data_AF-G2G798-F1
#
_entry.id   AF-G2G798-F1
#
_cell.length_a   1.000
_cell.length_b   1.000
_cell.length_c   1.000
_cell.angle_alpha   90.00
_cell.angle_beta   90.00
_cell.angle_gamma   90.00
#
_symmetry.space_group_name_H-M   'P 1'
#
loop_
_entity.id
_entity.type
_entity.pdbx_description
1 polymer ?
#
loop_
_entity_poly.entity_id
_entity_poly.type
_entity_poly.pdbx_seq_one_letter_code
_entity_poly.pdbx_strand_id
1 'polypeptide(L)'
;MTTTATTVSPPPRANTAHPTGPTLPDPRAGSAVACDLLGLVHIPASELRLAARAGLDPALLDAFLPDASGPRPEAGARHIRLGRGPAYYQPRTALPSWAALGEALGRLDRQAPGQAPALRHALLDNLHNLAAAGAYTLWHGLTDRPRLTDDPRPAALERLLEIATSTAAALHGHRAAGPFAPHPGDLALLQAHEAGWRTFRELDNTVKIGNELRFLAEHVLAPQPDITTVLAPLYGSLSLALTARTVLPALLGRPIDVHLVRLGFHDQGNVAYLGAGGTVRHRATAPRAYRDRLTAAARDTTVLVIDDNVGYGSTLRAARALVEQLGGRAVTRSVESAWTLYHRSGRHDIADAADLPSLRPNLHHSIQKRLTGHLLRGDAGAYLRDGAHRAAGTLHRQMASSFDLVVSTGTWTTAQLAAMRTELAHAATWNEPPVPRPAALAAA
;
A
#
# COMPACT_ATOMS: atom_id res chain seq x y z
N MET A 1 -77.79 13.80 33.43
CA MET A 1 -76.57 13.25 34.06
C MET A 1 -75.58 12.97 32.94
N THR A 2 -74.65 13.90 32.79
CA THR A 2 -73.72 14.06 31.68
C THR A 2 -72.36 13.58 32.16
N THR A 3 -71.91 12.42 31.70
CA THR A 3 -70.59 11.87 31.99
C THR A 3 -69.60 12.32 30.91
N THR A 4 -68.65 13.14 31.37
CA THR A 4 -67.53 13.71 30.63
C THR A 4 -66.55 12.61 30.24
N ALA A 5 -66.30 12.45 28.94
CA ALA A 5 -65.24 11.59 28.42
C ALA A 5 -63.88 12.26 28.67
N THR A 6 -63.02 11.60 29.45
CA THR A 6 -61.64 12.02 29.69
C THR A 6 -60.81 11.73 28.44
N THR A 7 -60.47 12.77 27.69
CA THR A 7 -59.50 12.72 26.61
C THR A 7 -58.10 12.52 27.18
N VAL A 8 -57.58 11.31 27.05
CA VAL A 8 -56.17 11.00 27.32
C VAL A 8 -55.34 11.61 26.20
N SER A 9 -54.41 12.51 26.53
CA SER A 9 -53.47 13.09 25.57
C SER A 9 -52.62 11.98 24.93
N PRO A 10 -52.36 12.05 23.61
CA PRO A 10 -51.46 11.09 22.98
C PRO A 10 -50.05 11.24 23.58
N PRO A 11 -49.26 10.13 23.64
CA PRO A 11 -47.89 10.19 24.13
C PRO A 11 -47.09 11.19 23.29
N PRO A 12 -46.10 11.89 23.88
CA PRO A 12 -45.26 12.81 23.12
C PRO A 12 -44.63 12.05 21.97
N ARG A 13 -44.78 12.57 20.75
CA ARG A 13 -44.05 12.05 19.59
C ARG A 13 -42.58 12.01 19.98
N ALA A 14 -42.00 10.82 19.99
CA ALA A 14 -40.56 10.65 20.12
C ALA A 14 -39.92 11.52 19.04
N ASN A 15 -39.08 12.48 19.46
CA ASN A 15 -38.22 13.20 18.54
C ASN A 15 -37.39 12.17 17.76
N THR A 16 -37.75 11.92 16.51
CA THR A 16 -36.94 11.21 15.53
C THR A 16 -35.80 12.11 15.05
N ALA A 17 -35.08 12.72 16.00
CA ALA A 17 -33.73 13.19 15.76
C ALA A 17 -32.83 11.99 16.01
N HIS A 18 -32.65 11.16 14.99
CA HIS A 18 -31.53 10.23 14.98
C HIS A 18 -30.26 11.03 15.27
N PRO A 19 -29.39 10.60 16.21
CA PRO A 19 -28.05 11.12 16.24
C PRO A 19 -27.48 10.89 14.85
N THR A 20 -27.09 11.97 14.18
CA THR A 20 -26.26 11.90 12.99
C THR A 20 -25.07 11.03 13.35
N GLY A 21 -25.07 9.79 12.83
CA GLY A 21 -23.90 8.93 12.88
C GLY A 21 -22.70 9.68 12.29
N PRO A 22 -21.46 9.22 12.53
CA PRO A 22 -20.30 9.87 11.96
C PRO A 22 -20.53 10.02 10.46
N THR A 23 -20.70 11.26 10.02
CA THR A 23 -20.83 11.61 8.62
C THR A 23 -19.59 11.04 7.95
N LEU A 24 -19.78 9.98 7.16
CA LEU A 24 -18.73 9.53 6.25
C LEU A 24 -18.29 10.77 5.47
N PRO A 25 -16.98 11.10 5.45
CA PRO A 25 -16.52 12.28 4.76
C PRO A 25 -16.97 12.21 3.30
N ASP A 26 -17.50 13.32 2.79
CA ASP A 26 -17.83 13.49 1.38
C ASP A 26 -16.64 13.00 0.55
N PRO A 27 -16.81 12.02 -0.35
CA PRO A 27 -15.72 11.53 -1.21
C PRO A 27 -15.14 12.62 -2.12
N ARG A 28 -15.78 13.79 -2.21
CA ARG A 28 -15.26 14.99 -2.90
C ARG A 28 -14.48 15.94 -1.98
N ALA A 29 -14.54 15.78 -0.66
CA ALA A 29 -13.83 16.59 0.32
C ALA A 29 -12.46 16.01 0.73
N GLY A 30 -12.08 14.84 0.19
CA GLY A 30 -10.69 14.38 0.22
C GLY A 30 -9.87 15.23 -0.73
N SER A 31 -8.83 15.90 -0.23
CA SER A 31 -7.83 16.53 -1.09
C SER A 31 -7.35 15.52 -2.14
N ALA A 32 -7.79 15.71 -3.38
CA ALA A 32 -7.34 14.95 -4.52
C ALA A 32 -5.94 15.42 -4.88
N VAL A 33 -4.94 14.96 -4.11
CA VAL A 33 -3.58 14.89 -4.61
C VAL A 33 -3.63 13.94 -5.80
N ALA A 34 -3.57 14.49 -7.01
CA ALA A 34 -3.58 13.72 -8.25
C ALA A 34 -2.25 12.97 -8.38
N CYS A 35 -2.07 11.90 -7.61
CA CYS A 35 -0.99 10.96 -7.83
C CYS A 35 -1.30 10.18 -9.11
N ASP A 36 -0.52 10.42 -10.16
CA ASP A 36 -0.53 9.57 -11.33
C ASP A 36 -0.15 8.13 -10.95
N LEU A 37 -0.32 7.17 -11.87
CA LEU A 37 0.11 5.77 -11.65
C LEU A 37 1.61 5.63 -11.32
N LEU A 38 2.38 6.71 -11.45
CA LEU A 38 3.83 6.77 -11.26
C LEU A 38 4.26 7.47 -9.95
N GLY A 39 3.28 7.91 -9.13
CA GLY A 39 3.49 8.53 -7.83
C GLY A 39 3.99 9.97 -7.86
N LEU A 40 3.72 10.72 -8.93
CA LEU A 40 4.11 12.13 -9.02
C LEU A 40 3.12 13.03 -8.26
N VAL A 41 3.63 13.92 -7.41
CA VAL A 41 2.84 14.92 -6.68
C VAL A 41 3.36 16.31 -6.98
N HIS A 42 2.44 17.19 -7.37
CA HIS A 42 2.71 18.62 -7.48
C HIS A 42 2.44 19.30 -6.13
N ILE A 43 3.49 19.86 -5.51
CA ILE A 43 3.37 20.72 -4.33
C ILE A 43 3.42 22.17 -4.81
N PRO A 44 2.32 22.92 -4.73
CA PRO A 44 2.28 24.30 -5.18
C PRO A 44 3.10 25.21 -4.26
N ALA A 45 3.58 26.33 -4.79
CA ALA A 45 4.38 27.29 -4.04
C ALA A 45 3.67 27.84 -2.80
N SER A 46 2.34 27.89 -2.81
CA SER A 46 1.51 28.27 -1.66
C SER A 46 1.72 27.33 -0.46
N GLU A 47 1.76 26.02 -0.68
CA GLU A 47 1.97 25.03 0.37
C GLU A 47 3.39 25.09 0.94
N LEU A 48 4.40 25.30 0.08
CA LEU A 48 5.79 25.46 0.52
C LEU A 48 5.99 26.74 1.34
N ARG A 49 5.28 27.83 0.99
CA ARG A 49 5.26 29.05 1.82
C ARG A 49 4.56 28.84 3.15
N LEU A 50 3.47 28.08 3.19
CA LEU A 50 2.82 27.70 4.44
C LEU A 50 3.76 26.88 5.33
N ALA A 51 4.51 25.94 4.74
CA ALA A 51 5.53 25.18 5.44
C ALA A 51 6.60 26.07 6.08
N ALA A 52 7.16 27.01 5.31
CA ALA A 52 8.17 27.94 5.81
C ALA A 52 7.63 28.81 6.96
N ARG A 53 6.38 29.31 6.83
CA ARG A 53 5.70 30.03 7.92
C ARG A 53 5.45 29.15 9.14
N ALA A 54 5.27 27.85 8.92
CA ALA A 54 5.10 26.87 9.99
C ALA A 54 6.41 26.42 10.67
N GLY A 55 7.54 27.05 10.33
CA GLY A 55 8.85 26.71 10.87
C GLY A 55 9.34 25.34 10.39
N LEU A 56 8.94 24.93 9.17
CA LEU A 56 9.58 23.80 8.51
C LEU A 56 10.96 24.20 8.04
N ASP A 57 11.97 23.42 8.44
CA ASP A 57 13.34 23.62 7.99
C ASP A 57 13.43 23.42 6.46
N PRO A 58 13.86 24.44 5.69
CA PRO A 58 14.08 24.31 4.26
C PRO A 58 15.04 23.18 3.89
N ALA A 59 16.07 22.92 4.71
CA ALA A 59 17.02 21.83 4.45
C ALA A 59 16.35 20.45 4.52
N LEU A 60 15.37 20.29 5.41
CA LEU A 60 14.59 19.06 5.54
C LEU A 60 13.63 18.89 4.35
N LEU A 61 13.05 19.99 3.84
CA LEU A 61 12.29 19.97 2.59
C LEU A 61 13.18 19.59 1.40
N ASP A 62 14.38 20.16 1.27
CA ASP A 62 15.30 19.86 0.17
C ASP A 62 15.79 18.41 0.20
N ALA A 63 16.06 17.88 1.39
CA ALA A 63 16.45 16.50 1.56
C ALA A 63 15.32 15.53 1.18
N PHE A 64 14.12 15.70 1.76
CA PHE A 64 13.06 14.69 1.65
C PHE A 64 12.13 14.89 0.45
N LEU A 65 12.04 16.10 -0.07
CA LEU A 65 11.19 16.50 -1.18
C LEU A 65 12.04 17.10 -2.32
N PRO A 66 13.01 16.34 -2.86
CA PRO A 66 13.83 16.83 -3.97
C PRO A 66 12.95 17.02 -5.20
N ASP A 67 13.12 18.16 -5.85
CA ASP A 67 12.38 18.46 -7.07
C ASP A 67 12.78 17.51 -8.20
N ALA A 68 11.78 16.87 -8.80
CA ALA A 68 11.91 15.94 -9.92
C ALA A 68 11.92 16.66 -11.28
N SER A 69 11.59 17.95 -11.33
CA SER A 69 11.29 18.71 -12.56
C SER A 69 12.47 19.03 -13.48
N GLY A 70 13.73 18.80 -13.10
CA GLY A 70 14.86 19.34 -13.86
C GLY A 70 14.86 20.89 -13.90
N PRO A 71 15.64 21.54 -14.79
CA PRO A 71 16.10 22.93 -14.62
C PRO A 71 15.06 24.05 -14.81
N ARG A 72 13.75 23.76 -14.94
CA ARG A 72 12.71 24.80 -15.02
C ARG A 72 11.51 24.49 -14.11
N PRO A 73 11.68 24.54 -12.78
CA PRO A 73 10.53 24.62 -11.89
C PRO A 73 9.80 25.96 -12.11
N GLU A 74 8.46 25.95 -12.10
CA GLU A 74 7.68 27.16 -11.87
C GLU A 74 8.14 27.79 -10.55
N ALA A 75 8.24 29.12 -10.50
CA ALA A 75 8.85 29.85 -9.39
C ALA A 75 8.26 29.44 -8.02
N GLY A 76 8.99 28.56 -7.32
CA GLY A 76 8.68 28.10 -5.97
C GLY A 76 7.74 26.90 -5.84
N ALA A 77 7.28 26.27 -6.93
CA ALA A 77 6.56 24.99 -6.87
C ALA A 77 7.53 23.80 -7.00
N ARG A 78 7.13 22.60 -6.55
CA ARG A 78 7.93 21.37 -6.68
C ARG A 78 7.10 20.24 -7.25
N HIS A 79 7.68 19.48 -8.17
CA HIS A 79 7.16 18.15 -8.48
C HIS A 79 8.00 17.14 -7.72
N ILE A 80 7.39 16.36 -6.86
CA ILE A 80 8.09 15.31 -6.14
C ILE A 80 7.63 13.96 -6.64
N ARG A 81 8.50 12.97 -6.50
CA ARG A 81 8.12 11.58 -6.67
C ARG A 81 7.96 10.93 -5.30
N LEU A 82 6.72 10.59 -4.95
CA LEU A 82 6.43 9.81 -3.74
C LEU A 82 7.15 8.48 -3.80
N GLY A 83 7.45 7.95 -2.62
CA GLY A 83 8.10 6.66 -2.46
C GLY A 83 9.47 6.59 -3.12
N ARG A 84 10.17 7.72 -3.38
CA ARG A 84 11.50 7.77 -4.05
C ARG A 84 12.43 8.90 -3.57
N GLY A 85 12.23 9.42 -2.36
CA GLY A 85 13.18 10.31 -1.68
C GLY A 85 14.25 9.56 -0.86
N PRO A 86 15.12 10.25 -0.10
CA PRO A 86 16.11 9.60 0.78
C PRO A 86 15.52 8.65 1.82
N ALA A 87 14.32 8.95 2.36
CA ALA A 87 13.58 8.00 3.22
C ALA A 87 13.37 6.65 2.54
N TYR A 88 13.26 6.66 1.21
CA TYR A 88 13.04 5.47 0.40
C TYR A 88 14.30 4.92 -0.25
N TYR A 89 15.33 5.69 -0.61
CA TYR A 89 16.54 5.06 -1.20
C TYR A 89 17.62 4.76 -0.18
N GLN A 90 17.65 5.52 0.91
CA GLN A 90 18.69 5.48 1.92
C GLN A 90 18.07 5.64 3.32
N PRO A 91 17.12 4.77 3.72
CA PRO A 91 16.35 4.91 4.96
C PRO A 91 17.25 4.99 6.20
N ARG A 92 18.37 4.24 6.23
CA ARG A 92 19.34 4.30 7.33
C ARG A 92 19.97 5.68 7.47
N THR A 93 20.34 6.32 6.36
CA THR A 93 20.93 7.66 6.33
C THR A 93 19.89 8.72 6.68
N ALA A 94 18.64 8.51 6.30
CA ALA A 94 17.52 9.41 6.56
C ALA A 94 16.94 9.28 7.99
N LEU A 95 17.26 8.20 8.69
CA LEU A 95 16.75 7.85 10.01
C LEU A 95 16.91 8.97 11.06
N PRO A 96 18.04 9.70 11.16
CA PRO A 96 18.18 10.80 12.13
C PRO A 96 17.15 11.93 11.95
N SER A 97 16.61 12.10 10.73
CA SER A 97 15.64 13.14 10.42
C SER A 97 14.19 12.74 10.70
N TRP A 98 13.92 11.50 11.13
CA TRP A 98 12.55 11.04 11.36
C TRP A 98 11.82 11.89 12.40
N ALA A 99 12.42 12.13 13.57
CA ALA A 99 11.81 12.97 14.60
C ALA A 99 11.45 14.37 14.06
N ALA A 100 12.39 14.99 13.34
CA ALA A 100 12.19 16.30 12.72
C ALA A 100 11.06 16.28 11.67
N LEU A 101 10.94 15.23 10.85
CA LEU A 101 9.82 15.04 9.89
C LEU A 101 8.48 14.89 10.60
N GLY A 102 8.43 14.15 11.71
CA GLY A 102 7.21 13.96 12.50
C GLY A 102 6.75 15.26 13.16
N GLU A 103 7.67 16.02 13.74
CA GLU A 103 7.40 17.35 14.29
C GLU A 103 6.96 18.34 13.21
N ALA A 104 7.63 18.30 12.06
CA ALA A 104 7.32 19.09 10.88
C ALA A 104 5.86 18.92 10.45
N LEU A 105 5.43 17.67 10.27
CA LEU A 105 4.05 17.33 9.96
C LEU A 105 3.08 17.77 11.06
N GLY A 106 3.43 17.57 12.34
CA GLY A 106 2.60 18.00 13.47
C GLY A 106 2.45 19.52 13.58
N ARG A 107 3.47 20.30 13.23
CA ARG A 107 3.38 21.77 13.13
C ARG A 107 2.46 22.18 11.98
N LEU A 108 2.64 21.57 10.80
CA LEU A 108 1.81 21.82 9.63
C LEU A 108 0.32 21.56 9.90
N ASP A 109 -0.01 20.40 10.47
CA ASP A 109 -1.40 20.01 10.78
C ASP A 109 -2.05 20.93 11.83
N ARG A 110 -1.27 21.49 12.77
CA ARG A 110 -1.80 22.45 13.77
C ARG A 110 -1.99 23.85 13.24
N GLN A 111 -1.05 24.34 12.43
CA GLN A 111 -1.03 25.75 12.02
C GLN A 111 -1.75 26.01 10.70
N ALA A 112 -1.86 24.99 9.85
CA ALA A 112 -2.49 25.09 8.53
C ALA A 112 -3.36 23.84 8.24
N PRO A 113 -4.34 23.50 9.09
CA PRO A 113 -5.12 22.27 8.98
C PRO A 113 -5.83 22.20 7.63
N GLY A 114 -5.52 21.16 6.85
CA GLY A 114 -6.11 20.93 5.52
C GLY A 114 -5.66 21.91 4.42
N GLN A 115 -4.80 22.89 4.72
CA GLN A 115 -4.39 23.92 3.76
C GLN A 115 -3.15 23.54 2.94
N ALA A 116 -2.42 22.49 3.34
CA ALA A 116 -1.25 21.99 2.63
C ALA A 116 -1.29 20.48 2.37
N PRO A 117 -2.30 19.98 1.66
CA PRO A 117 -2.53 18.55 1.57
C PRO A 117 -1.51 17.80 0.70
N ALA A 118 -0.94 18.41 -0.35
CA ALA A 118 0.08 17.76 -1.17
C ALA A 118 1.38 17.60 -0.39
N LEU A 119 1.80 18.65 0.32
CA LEU A 119 2.93 18.62 1.22
C LEU A 119 2.70 17.63 2.38
N ARG A 120 1.51 17.67 2.99
CA ARG A 120 1.14 16.74 4.06
C ARG A 120 1.24 15.28 3.60
N HIS A 121 0.71 14.98 2.41
CA HIS A 121 0.80 13.65 1.82
C HIS A 121 2.25 13.22 1.61
N ALA A 122 3.10 14.12 1.10
CA ALA A 122 4.51 13.86 0.89
C ALA A 122 5.29 13.57 2.18
N LEU A 123 5.02 14.32 3.25
CA LEU A 123 5.62 14.10 4.57
C LEU A 123 5.17 12.77 5.18
N LEU A 124 3.88 12.46 5.09
CA LEU A 124 3.33 11.18 5.54
C LEU A 124 3.93 9.99 4.81
N ASP A 125 4.13 10.09 3.49
CA ASP A 125 4.75 9.05 2.69
C ASP A 125 6.20 8.79 3.13
N ASN A 126 6.99 9.84 3.37
CA ASN A 126 8.35 9.70 3.90
C ASN A 126 8.38 9.06 5.30
N LEU A 127 7.46 9.45 6.18
CA LEU A 127 7.33 8.85 7.52
C LEU A 127 6.91 7.38 7.44
N HIS A 128 5.99 7.05 6.54
CA HIS A 128 5.60 5.66 6.27
C HIS A 128 6.80 4.84 5.80
N ASN A 129 7.56 5.35 4.84
CA ASN A 129 8.73 4.65 4.30
C ASN A 129 9.80 4.39 5.36
N LEU A 130 10.09 5.36 6.24
CA LEU A 130 11.00 5.16 7.36
C LEU A 130 10.49 4.11 8.36
N ALA A 131 9.20 4.19 8.72
CA ALA A 131 8.59 3.26 9.67
C ALA A 131 8.53 1.84 9.16
N ALA A 132 8.08 1.67 7.92
CA ALA A 132 8.02 0.38 7.27
C ALA A 132 9.43 -0.21 7.11
N ALA A 133 10.43 0.59 6.72
CA ALA A 133 11.81 0.13 6.55
C ALA A 133 12.43 -0.31 7.89
N GLY A 134 12.19 0.47 8.96
CA GLY A 134 12.58 0.11 10.31
C GLY A 134 11.90 -1.19 10.78
N ALA A 135 10.60 -1.34 10.56
CA ALA A 135 9.86 -2.55 10.89
C ALA A 135 10.41 -3.78 10.16
N TYR A 136 10.65 -3.69 8.84
CA TYR A 136 11.26 -4.78 8.08
C TYR A 136 12.66 -5.12 8.58
N THR A 137 13.46 -4.11 8.91
CA THR A 137 14.82 -4.28 9.44
C THR A 137 14.81 -5.05 10.76
N LEU A 138 13.89 -4.73 11.69
CA LEU A 138 13.74 -5.50 12.92
C LEU A 138 13.17 -6.90 12.69
N TRP A 139 12.23 -7.05 11.76
CA TRP A 139 11.69 -8.36 11.37
C TRP A 139 12.81 -9.28 10.87
N HIS A 140 13.67 -8.77 10.00
CA HIS A 140 14.86 -9.46 9.50
C HIS A 140 15.79 -9.85 10.67
N GLY A 141 16.13 -8.90 11.54
CA GLY A 141 16.99 -9.16 12.70
C GLY A 141 16.43 -10.21 13.68
N LEU A 142 15.10 -10.25 13.89
CA LEU A 142 14.42 -11.19 14.78
C LEU A 142 14.25 -12.59 14.19
N THR A 143 14.21 -12.71 12.87
CA THR A 143 14.13 -14.00 12.17
C THR A 143 15.52 -14.65 12.03
N ASP A 144 16.56 -13.87 11.80
CA ASP A 144 17.94 -14.38 11.68
C ASP A 144 18.61 -14.64 13.03
N ARG A 145 18.31 -13.81 14.05
CA ARG A 145 18.92 -13.89 15.39
C ARG A 145 17.84 -13.86 16.48
N PRO A 146 17.09 -14.96 16.67
CA PRO A 146 15.91 -15.00 17.55
C PRO A 146 16.24 -15.04 19.06
N ARG A 147 17.51 -14.93 19.45
CA ARG A 147 17.97 -15.20 20.81
C ARG A 147 18.29 -13.88 21.50
N LEU A 148 17.53 -13.55 22.54
CA LEU A 148 17.94 -13.07 23.86
C LEU A 148 16.66 -12.94 24.71
N THR A 149 16.64 -13.53 25.91
CA THR A 149 15.71 -13.11 26.97
C THR A 149 16.04 -11.64 27.27
N ASP A 150 15.04 -10.76 27.27
CA ASP A 150 15.16 -9.28 27.35
C ASP A 150 15.55 -8.54 26.05
N ASP A 151 15.33 -9.15 24.90
CA ASP A 151 15.46 -8.46 23.62
C ASP A 151 14.41 -7.33 23.47
N PRO A 152 14.80 -6.04 23.32
CA PRO A 152 13.85 -4.94 23.12
C PRO A 152 13.26 -4.88 21.71
N ARG A 153 13.84 -5.60 20.73
CA ARG A 153 13.43 -5.56 19.31
C ARG A 153 11.98 -5.96 19.06
N PRO A 154 11.36 -6.96 19.72
CA PRO A 154 9.96 -7.30 19.50
C PRO A 154 9.00 -6.16 19.86
N ALA A 155 9.24 -5.47 20.98
CA ALA A 155 8.41 -4.34 21.40
C ALA A 155 8.60 -3.14 20.46
N ALA A 156 9.83 -2.89 20.02
CA ALA A 156 10.12 -1.88 19.01
C ALA A 156 9.45 -2.21 17.66
N LEU A 157 9.46 -3.47 17.24
CA LEU A 157 8.80 -3.92 16.01
C LEU A 157 7.29 -3.64 16.03
N GLU A 158 6.60 -3.96 17.12
CA GLU A 158 5.15 -3.69 17.26
C GLU A 158 4.87 -2.17 17.16
N ARG A 159 5.63 -1.33 17.86
CA ARG A 159 5.49 0.13 17.77
C ARG A 159 5.75 0.67 16.37
N LEU A 160 6.79 0.18 15.68
CA LEU A 160 7.11 0.61 14.33
C LEU A 160 6.03 0.18 13.33
N LEU A 161 5.47 -1.03 13.48
CA LEU A 161 4.34 -1.49 12.67
C LEU A 161 3.07 -0.66 12.95
N GLU A 162 2.82 -0.28 14.19
CA GLU A 162 1.71 0.61 14.54
C GLU A 162 1.87 2.01 13.93
N ILE A 163 3.07 2.59 13.98
CA ILE A 163 3.37 3.86 13.30
C ILE A 163 3.17 3.71 11.79
N ALA A 164 3.72 2.65 11.19
CA ALA A 164 3.63 2.42 9.74
C ALA A 164 2.19 2.15 9.27
N THR A 165 1.39 1.43 10.05
CA THR A 165 -0.05 1.25 9.81
C THR A 165 -0.81 2.57 9.98
N SER A 166 -0.45 3.40 10.96
CA SER A 166 -1.12 4.67 11.21
C SER A 166 -0.81 5.71 10.12
N THR A 167 0.44 5.80 9.66
CA THR A 167 0.81 6.67 8.52
C THR A 167 0.15 6.19 7.23
N ALA A 168 0.12 4.87 6.98
CA ALA A 168 -0.60 4.28 5.86
C ALA A 168 -2.11 4.61 5.92
N ALA A 169 -2.75 4.41 7.06
CA ALA A 169 -4.16 4.77 7.23
C ALA A 169 -4.44 6.26 6.99
N ALA A 170 -3.54 7.14 7.45
CA ALA A 170 -3.65 8.58 7.23
C ALA A 170 -3.47 8.99 5.75
N LEU A 171 -2.59 8.31 5.01
CA LEU A 171 -2.43 8.51 3.55
C LEU A 171 -3.70 8.16 2.78
N HIS A 172 -4.48 7.22 3.29
CA HIS A 172 -5.74 6.78 2.70
C HIS A 172 -6.99 7.43 3.32
N GLY A 173 -6.83 8.40 4.24
CA GLY A 173 -7.94 9.13 4.85
C GLY A 173 -8.77 8.36 5.88
N HIS A 174 -8.28 7.23 6.38
CA HIS A 174 -9.01 6.38 7.35
C HIS A 174 -8.67 6.66 8.82
N ARG A 175 -7.65 7.48 9.10
CA ARG A 175 -7.31 7.94 10.45
C ARG A 175 -6.81 9.38 10.42
N ALA A 176 -7.06 10.11 11.52
CA ALA A 176 -6.41 11.38 11.77
C ALA A 176 -4.89 11.16 11.95
N ALA A 177 -4.08 12.16 11.59
CA ALA A 177 -2.65 12.12 11.87
C ALA A 177 -2.42 12.21 13.39
N GLY A 178 -1.77 11.20 13.96
CA GLY A 178 -1.23 11.22 15.32
C GLY A 178 0.26 11.58 15.30
N PRO A 179 0.91 11.79 16.46
CA PRO A 179 2.36 11.97 16.45
C PRO A 179 3.04 10.73 15.87
N PHE A 180 3.75 10.90 14.76
CA PHE A 180 4.46 9.82 14.05
C PHE A 180 5.96 9.77 14.39
N ALA A 181 6.37 10.48 15.45
CA ALA A 181 7.75 10.46 15.91
C ALA A 181 8.06 9.10 16.56
N PRO A 182 9.20 8.47 16.24
CA PRO A 182 9.58 7.20 16.85
C PRO A 182 10.01 7.43 18.30
N HIS A 183 9.85 6.40 19.14
CA HIS A 183 10.42 6.43 20.49
C HIS A 183 11.96 6.52 20.39
N PRO A 184 12.65 7.34 21.21
CA PRO A 184 14.10 7.50 21.14
C PRO A 184 14.88 6.19 21.25
N GLY A 185 14.39 5.26 22.09
CA GLY A 185 14.96 3.92 22.22
C GLY A 185 14.83 3.06 20.96
N ASP A 186 13.76 3.22 20.18
CA ASP A 186 13.58 2.51 18.91
C ASP A 186 14.53 3.05 17.85
N LEU A 187 14.72 4.38 17.84
CA LEU A 187 15.66 5.06 16.96
C LEU A 187 17.11 4.61 17.22
N ALA A 188 17.54 4.60 18.48
CA ALA A 188 18.86 4.14 18.88
C ALA A 188 19.09 2.67 18.49
N LEU A 189 18.07 1.83 18.70
CA LEU A 189 18.10 0.42 18.33
C LEU A 189 18.25 0.23 16.81
N LEU A 190 17.53 1.02 16.00
CA LEU A 190 17.62 0.99 14.54
C LEU A 190 18.97 1.52 14.04
N GLN A 191 19.52 2.57 14.65
CA GLN A 191 20.83 3.13 14.30
C GLN A 191 21.97 2.13 14.54
N ALA A 192 21.87 1.35 15.62
CA ALA A 192 22.80 0.27 15.94
C ALA A 192 22.64 -0.95 15.02
N HIS A 193 21.53 -1.07 14.27
CA HIS A 193 21.30 -2.20 13.39
C HIS A 193 21.85 -1.94 11.98
N GLU A 194 22.89 -2.69 11.59
CA GLU A 194 23.62 -2.41 10.35
C GLU A 194 23.07 -3.12 9.11
N ALA A 195 22.33 -4.21 9.29
CA ALA A 195 21.87 -5.09 8.22
C ALA A 195 20.35 -5.02 8.04
N GLY A 196 19.85 -5.49 6.91
CA GLY A 196 18.42 -5.67 6.68
C GLY A 196 17.65 -4.42 6.22
N TRP A 197 18.32 -3.26 6.12
CA TRP A 197 17.72 -2.06 5.54
C TRP A 197 17.37 -2.27 4.07
N ARG A 198 16.07 -2.29 3.75
CA ARG A 198 15.53 -2.39 2.39
C ARG A 198 14.30 -1.49 2.22
N THR A 199 13.98 -1.18 0.96
CA THR A 199 13.07 -0.09 0.57
C THR A 199 12.04 -0.51 -0.52
N PHE A 200 10.79 -0.01 -0.39
CA PHE A 200 9.49 -0.66 -0.75
C PHE A 200 9.25 -0.76 -2.25
N ARG A 201 9.69 -1.86 -2.87
CA ARG A 201 10.16 -1.79 -4.26
C ARG A 201 9.12 -1.86 -5.36
N GLU A 202 7.88 -2.26 -5.10
CA GLU A 202 7.06 -2.79 -6.20
C GLU A 202 5.61 -2.26 -6.25
N LEU A 203 4.86 -2.17 -5.13
CA LEU A 203 3.58 -1.45 -5.10
C LEU A 203 3.75 -0.02 -4.57
N ASP A 204 4.28 0.86 -5.43
CA ASP A 204 4.83 2.17 -5.07
C ASP A 204 3.82 3.33 -5.00
N ASN A 205 2.51 3.03 -5.00
CA ASN A 205 1.48 4.05 -5.14
C ASN A 205 0.27 3.81 -4.25
N THR A 206 -0.04 4.79 -3.39
CA THR A 206 -1.22 4.82 -2.51
C THR A 206 -2.53 4.68 -3.29
N VAL A 207 -2.63 5.22 -4.51
CA VAL A 207 -3.80 5.05 -5.37
C VAL A 207 -3.97 3.59 -5.80
N LYS A 208 -2.88 2.91 -6.21
CA LYS A 208 -2.93 1.49 -6.59
C LYS A 208 -3.33 0.61 -5.41
N ILE A 209 -2.74 0.87 -4.24
CA ILE A 209 -3.10 0.20 -2.98
C ILE A 209 -4.58 0.42 -2.68
N GLY A 210 -5.07 1.66 -2.76
CA GLY A 210 -6.46 1.99 -2.46
C GLY A 210 -7.46 1.30 -3.40
N ASN A 211 -7.18 1.32 -4.70
CA ASN A 211 -7.99 0.64 -5.71
C ASN A 211 -8.00 -0.88 -5.49
N GLU A 212 -6.86 -1.48 -5.16
CA GLU A 212 -6.79 -2.90 -4.85
C GLU A 212 -7.60 -3.24 -3.59
N LEU A 213 -7.48 -2.48 -2.51
CA LEU A 213 -8.20 -2.76 -1.28
C LEU A 213 -9.72 -2.63 -1.44
N ARG A 214 -10.19 -1.70 -2.29
CA ARG A 214 -11.62 -1.63 -2.66
C ARG A 214 -12.04 -2.85 -3.47
N PHE A 215 -11.26 -3.22 -4.48
CA PHE A 215 -11.54 -4.42 -5.27
C PHE A 215 -11.61 -5.68 -4.40
N LEU A 216 -10.64 -5.86 -3.50
CA LEU A 216 -10.61 -6.96 -2.55
C LEU A 216 -11.82 -6.95 -1.62
N ALA A 217 -12.18 -5.78 -1.07
CA ALA A 217 -13.34 -5.67 -0.19
C ALA A 217 -14.63 -6.06 -0.92
N GLU A 218 -14.89 -5.46 -2.08
CA GLU A 218 -16.15 -5.61 -2.82
C GLU A 218 -16.30 -6.97 -3.51
N HIS A 219 -15.23 -7.48 -4.15
CA HIS A 219 -15.32 -8.59 -5.09
C HIS A 219 -14.65 -9.88 -4.62
N VAL A 220 -13.87 -9.83 -3.53
CA VAL A 220 -13.17 -11.02 -2.99
C VAL A 220 -13.64 -11.37 -1.59
N LEU A 221 -13.62 -10.40 -0.66
CA LEU A 221 -13.84 -10.62 0.77
C LEU A 221 -15.30 -10.44 1.21
N ALA A 222 -16.08 -9.54 0.61
CA ALA A 222 -17.51 -9.45 0.89
C ALA A 222 -18.28 -10.71 0.45
N PRO A 223 -18.00 -11.31 -0.73
CA PRO A 223 -18.63 -12.58 -1.13
C PRO A 223 -18.16 -13.80 -0.31
N GLN A 224 -17.04 -13.69 0.41
CA GLN A 224 -16.43 -14.76 1.19
C GLN A 224 -16.20 -14.30 2.65
N PRO A 225 -17.28 -14.16 3.45
CA PRO A 225 -17.20 -13.64 4.81
C PRO A 225 -16.40 -14.54 5.77
N ASP A 226 -16.20 -15.81 5.40
CA ASP A 226 -15.36 -16.77 6.13
C ASP A 226 -13.85 -16.46 6.04
N ILE A 227 -13.42 -15.73 5.00
CA ILE A 227 -12.05 -15.23 4.92
C ILE A 227 -11.91 -14.05 5.87
N THR A 228 -11.31 -14.29 7.03
CA THR A 228 -10.98 -13.27 8.04
C THR A 228 -9.49 -12.97 8.13
N THR A 229 -8.66 -13.78 7.46
CA THR A 229 -7.20 -13.69 7.54
C THR A 229 -6.59 -13.37 6.18
N VAL A 230 -5.71 -12.36 6.16
CA VAL A 230 -4.88 -11.99 5.01
C VAL A 230 -3.42 -12.25 5.34
N LEU A 231 -2.70 -12.93 4.46
CA LEU A 231 -1.26 -13.15 4.56
C LEU A 231 -0.54 -12.38 3.46
N ALA A 232 0.37 -11.50 3.83
CA ALA A 232 1.17 -10.73 2.89
C ALA A 232 2.66 -11.11 3.01
N PRO A 233 3.28 -11.66 1.95
CA PRO A 233 4.70 -11.93 1.95
C PRO A 233 5.48 -10.61 1.82
N LEU A 234 6.32 -10.33 2.82
CA LEU A 234 7.35 -9.32 2.73
C LEU A 234 8.26 -9.69 1.56
N TYR A 235 8.70 -8.77 0.72
CA TYR A 235 8.84 -7.36 1.04
C TYR A 235 7.93 -6.41 0.24
N GLY A 236 7.62 -6.71 -1.02
CA GLY A 236 6.93 -5.79 -1.93
C GLY A 236 5.49 -5.47 -1.51
N SER A 237 4.82 -6.38 -0.82
CA SER A 237 3.45 -6.20 -0.32
C SER A 237 3.34 -5.51 1.05
N LEU A 238 4.44 -5.05 1.67
CA LEU A 238 4.37 -4.51 3.05
C LEU A 238 3.45 -3.29 3.16
N SER A 239 3.60 -2.29 2.29
CA SER A 239 2.74 -1.09 2.32
C SER A 239 1.26 -1.44 2.09
N LEU A 240 0.97 -2.37 1.17
CA LEU A 240 -0.38 -2.90 0.98
C LEU A 240 -0.93 -3.51 2.27
N ALA A 241 -0.15 -4.37 2.93
CA ALA A 241 -0.55 -5.06 4.15
C ALA A 241 -0.77 -4.09 5.32
N LEU A 242 0.10 -3.09 5.46
CA LEU A 242 -0.02 -2.06 6.50
C LEU A 242 -1.27 -1.21 6.31
N THR A 243 -1.60 -0.85 5.06
CA THR A 243 -2.86 -0.16 4.73
C THR A 243 -4.07 -1.08 4.97
N ALA A 244 -3.99 -2.34 4.54
CA ALA A 244 -5.06 -3.33 4.64
C ALA A 244 -5.57 -3.51 6.08
N ARG A 245 -4.68 -3.43 7.07
CA ARG A 245 -5.00 -3.51 8.52
C ARG A 245 -6.06 -2.52 8.98
N THR A 246 -6.18 -1.37 8.31
CA THR A 246 -7.18 -0.34 8.68
C THR A 246 -8.28 -0.25 7.63
N VAL A 247 -7.92 -0.30 6.36
CA VAL A 247 -8.87 -0.05 5.26
C VAL A 247 -9.84 -1.20 5.06
N LEU A 248 -9.38 -2.46 5.07
CA LEU A 248 -10.29 -3.59 4.85
C LEU A 248 -11.35 -3.72 5.96
N PRO A 249 -11.01 -3.63 7.26
CA PRO A 249 -12.04 -3.63 8.29
C PRO A 249 -13.02 -2.46 8.19
N ALA A 250 -12.54 -1.28 7.82
CA ALA A 250 -13.40 -0.10 7.66
C ALA A 250 -14.38 -0.25 6.48
N LEU A 251 -13.92 -0.80 5.35
CA LEU A 251 -14.77 -1.02 4.17
C LEU A 251 -15.75 -2.17 4.36
N LEU A 252 -15.35 -3.24 5.06
CA LEU A 252 -16.17 -4.43 5.24
C LEU A 252 -17.08 -4.38 6.48
N GLY A 253 -16.82 -3.47 7.43
CA GLY A 253 -17.54 -3.43 8.70
C GLY A 253 -17.31 -4.65 9.60
N ARG A 254 -16.22 -5.42 9.38
CA ARG A 254 -15.87 -6.64 10.12
C ARG A 254 -14.36 -6.75 10.31
N PRO A 255 -13.86 -7.45 11.34
CA PRO A 255 -12.43 -7.62 11.54
C PRO A 255 -11.78 -8.42 10.39
N ILE A 256 -10.58 -7.99 10.00
CA ILE A 256 -9.67 -8.69 9.09
C ILE A 256 -8.27 -8.66 9.71
N ASP A 257 -7.72 -9.83 9.98
CA ASP A 257 -6.38 -9.99 10.55
C ASP A 257 -5.34 -10.08 9.44
N VAL A 258 -4.37 -9.15 9.43
CA VAL A 258 -3.33 -9.09 8.40
C VAL A 258 -1.97 -9.50 8.96
N HIS A 259 -1.48 -10.63 8.47
CA HIS A 259 -0.22 -11.26 8.83
C HIS A 259 0.86 -10.99 7.80
N LEU A 260 2.10 -10.91 8.27
CA LEU A 260 3.30 -10.67 7.46
C LEU A 260 4.23 -11.88 7.56
N VAL A 261 4.88 -12.25 6.47
CA VAL A 261 5.91 -13.31 6.45
C VAL A 261 7.05 -12.97 5.50
N ARG A 262 8.28 -13.26 5.90
CA ARG A 262 9.48 -13.05 5.08
C ARG A 262 9.66 -14.18 4.07
N LEU A 263 8.88 -14.13 2.98
CA LEU A 263 8.83 -15.15 1.91
C LEU A 263 8.89 -14.59 0.49
N GLY A 264 9.01 -13.28 0.32
CA GLY A 264 9.09 -12.61 -0.98
C GLY A 264 10.33 -13.04 -1.75
N PHE A 265 10.27 -12.91 -3.07
CA PHE A 265 11.30 -13.36 -4.00
C PHE A 265 12.74 -13.01 -3.56
N HIS A 266 12.95 -11.77 -3.10
CA HIS A 266 14.24 -11.31 -2.62
C HIS A 266 14.70 -11.94 -1.30
N ASP A 267 13.77 -12.34 -0.45
CA ASP A 267 14.06 -13.08 0.77
C ASP A 267 14.32 -14.56 0.48
N GLN A 268 13.67 -15.14 -0.52
CA GLN A 268 13.89 -16.54 -0.92
C GLN A 268 15.34 -16.82 -1.34
N GLY A 269 16.03 -15.84 -1.93
CA GLY A 269 17.45 -15.95 -2.28
C GLY A 269 18.42 -15.79 -1.10
N ASN A 270 17.96 -15.30 0.05
CA ASN A 270 18.83 -14.93 1.19
C ASN A 270 18.46 -15.64 2.50
N VAL A 271 17.30 -16.29 2.56
CA VAL A 271 16.80 -16.99 3.75
C VAL A 271 16.80 -18.49 3.47
N ALA A 272 17.31 -19.28 4.41
CA ALA A 272 17.11 -20.73 4.41
C ALA A 272 15.67 -21.09 4.82
N TYR A 273 14.70 -20.61 4.03
CA TYR A 273 13.26 -20.70 4.33
C TYR A 273 12.68 -22.09 4.04
N LEU A 274 13.41 -22.96 3.36
CA LEU A 274 13.02 -24.35 3.11
C LEU A 274 13.65 -25.30 4.13
N GLY A 275 12.86 -26.25 4.60
CA GLY A 275 13.23 -27.32 5.51
C GLY A 275 13.41 -28.66 4.80
N ALA A 276 13.54 -29.73 5.59
CA ALA A 276 13.54 -31.08 5.03
C ALA A 276 12.23 -31.35 4.29
N GLY A 277 12.31 -32.02 3.14
CA GLY A 277 11.15 -32.33 2.30
C GLY A 277 10.51 -31.13 1.61
N GLY A 278 11.18 -29.97 1.53
CA GLY A 278 10.65 -28.77 0.87
C GLY A 278 9.60 -27.99 1.68
N THR A 279 9.40 -28.34 2.95
CA THR A 279 8.49 -27.62 3.86
C THR A 279 8.98 -26.20 4.13
N VAL A 280 8.06 -25.27 4.39
CA VAL A 280 8.43 -23.90 4.76
C VAL A 280 8.84 -23.87 6.23
N ARG A 281 10.10 -23.49 6.48
CA ARG A 281 10.63 -23.20 7.81
C ARG A 281 10.05 -21.88 8.33
N HIS A 282 8.83 -21.95 8.88
CA HIS A 282 8.15 -20.79 9.48
C HIS A 282 9.03 -20.03 10.49
N ARG A 283 9.93 -20.73 11.19
CA ARG A 283 10.88 -20.06 12.11
C ARG A 283 11.80 -19.03 11.45
N ALA A 284 12.07 -19.17 10.16
CA ALA A 284 12.90 -18.28 9.36
C ALA A 284 12.10 -17.17 8.67
N THR A 285 10.76 -17.22 8.73
CA THR A 285 9.88 -16.29 8.01
C THR A 285 9.23 -15.25 8.93
N ALA A 286 9.05 -15.56 10.22
CA ALA A 286 8.45 -14.61 11.17
C ALA A 286 8.99 -14.75 12.61
N PRO A 287 9.02 -13.66 13.41
CA PRO A 287 9.32 -13.72 14.84
C PRO A 287 8.30 -14.56 15.60
N ARG A 288 8.70 -15.15 16.73
CA ARG A 288 7.89 -16.15 17.47
C ARG A 288 6.43 -15.74 17.69
N ALA A 289 6.18 -14.55 18.24
CA ALA A 289 4.82 -14.07 18.52
C ALA A 289 3.94 -14.01 17.26
N TYR A 290 4.50 -13.63 16.11
CA TYR A 290 3.77 -13.58 14.84
C TYR A 290 3.52 -14.97 14.26
N ARG A 291 4.44 -15.92 14.46
CA ARG A 291 4.24 -17.32 14.05
C ARG A 291 3.06 -17.95 14.78
N ASP A 292 3.01 -17.75 16.09
CA ASP A 292 1.97 -18.34 16.93
C ASP A 292 0.60 -17.75 16.56
N ARG A 293 0.53 -16.43 16.32
CA ARG A 293 -0.67 -15.75 15.80
C ARG A 293 -1.09 -16.27 14.42
N LEU A 294 -0.18 -16.37 13.45
CA LEU A 294 -0.50 -16.87 12.10
C LEU A 294 -0.94 -18.34 12.14
N THR A 295 -0.30 -19.16 12.96
CA THR A 295 -0.67 -20.58 13.12
C THR A 295 -2.08 -20.72 13.66
N ALA A 296 -2.46 -19.90 14.65
CA ALA A 296 -3.81 -19.89 15.18
C ALA A 296 -4.84 -19.39 14.15
N ALA A 297 -4.52 -18.32 13.40
CA ALA A 297 -5.41 -17.73 12.42
C ALA A 297 -5.64 -18.60 11.17
N ALA A 298 -4.63 -19.38 10.75
CA ALA A 298 -4.67 -20.18 9.54
C ALA A 298 -5.29 -21.58 9.73
N ARG A 299 -5.30 -22.12 10.95
CA ARG A 299 -5.74 -23.50 11.20
C ARG A 299 -7.22 -23.68 10.87
N ASP A 300 -7.52 -24.63 9.99
CA ASP A 300 -8.88 -24.98 9.56
C ASP A 300 -9.67 -23.82 8.92
N THR A 301 -8.98 -22.75 8.49
CA THR A 301 -9.57 -21.57 7.86
C THR A 301 -9.08 -21.37 6.41
N THR A 302 -9.76 -20.50 5.68
CA THR A 302 -9.29 -19.99 4.39
C THR A 302 -8.50 -18.70 4.61
N VAL A 303 -7.26 -18.64 4.12
CA VAL A 303 -6.40 -17.46 4.19
C VAL A 303 -6.24 -16.87 2.79
N LEU A 304 -6.48 -15.56 2.67
CA LEU A 304 -6.17 -14.83 1.44
C LEU A 304 -4.69 -14.42 1.45
N VAL A 305 -3.90 -15.01 0.57
CA VAL A 305 -2.50 -14.66 0.34
C VAL A 305 -2.45 -13.57 -0.74
N ILE A 306 -1.85 -12.43 -0.44
CA ILE A 306 -1.78 -11.30 -1.38
C ILE A 306 -0.33 -10.85 -1.54
N ASP A 307 0.19 -10.94 -2.76
CA ASP A 307 1.50 -10.43 -3.13
C ASP A 307 1.37 -9.21 -4.04
N ASP A 308 2.36 -8.32 -4.01
CA ASP A 308 2.32 -7.07 -4.79
C ASP A 308 2.42 -7.34 -6.30
N ASN A 309 3.11 -8.40 -6.71
CA ASN A 309 3.07 -8.85 -8.08
C ASN A 309 3.35 -10.34 -8.24
N VAL A 310 3.11 -10.84 -9.45
CA VAL A 310 3.53 -12.18 -9.86
C VAL A 310 4.35 -12.14 -11.14
N GLY A 311 5.60 -12.62 -11.04
CA GLY A 311 6.50 -12.90 -12.15
C GLY A 311 6.69 -14.40 -12.39
N TYR A 312 7.27 -15.10 -11.40
CA TYR A 312 7.58 -16.55 -11.46
C TYR A 312 6.74 -17.40 -10.48
N GLY A 313 5.76 -16.80 -9.81
CA GLY A 313 4.88 -17.49 -8.85
C GLY A 313 5.53 -18.04 -7.57
N SER A 314 6.86 -18.03 -7.42
CA SER A 314 7.57 -18.69 -6.31
C SER A 314 7.19 -18.14 -4.93
N THR A 315 6.97 -16.82 -4.81
CA THR A 315 6.48 -16.19 -3.57
C THR A 315 5.11 -16.73 -3.18
N LEU A 316 4.13 -16.66 -4.10
CA LEU A 316 2.77 -17.11 -3.85
C LEU A 316 2.71 -18.62 -3.56
N ARG A 317 3.48 -19.44 -4.28
CA ARG A 317 3.58 -20.89 -4.02
C ARG A 317 4.14 -21.18 -2.64
N ALA A 318 5.20 -20.49 -2.22
CA ALA A 318 5.77 -20.66 -0.88
C ALA A 318 4.81 -20.20 0.22
N ALA A 319 4.10 -19.08 0.01
CA ALA A 319 3.12 -18.58 0.96
C ALA A 319 1.89 -19.51 1.07
N ARG A 320 1.39 -20.05 -0.07
CA ARG A 320 0.36 -21.10 -0.09
C ARG A 320 0.81 -22.34 0.68
N ALA A 321 2.00 -22.86 0.37
CA ALA A 321 2.55 -24.03 1.06
C ALA A 321 2.69 -23.81 2.57
N LEU A 322 3.05 -22.58 3.00
CA LEU A 322 3.06 -22.24 4.42
C LEU A 322 1.66 -22.32 5.03
N VAL A 323 0.63 -21.74 4.40
CA VAL A 323 -0.76 -21.81 4.90
C VAL A 323 -1.23 -23.26 5.01
N GLU A 324 -1.01 -24.06 3.97
CA GLU A 324 -1.39 -25.48 3.94
C GLU A 324 -0.65 -26.29 5.02
N GLN A 325 0.64 -26.03 5.24
CA GLN A 325 1.42 -26.63 6.32
C GLN A 325 0.87 -26.28 7.71
N LEU A 326 0.21 -25.14 7.87
CA LEU A 326 -0.42 -24.72 9.13
C LEU A 326 -1.84 -25.28 9.31
N GLY A 327 -2.32 -26.09 8.37
CA GLY A 327 -3.65 -26.71 8.40
C GLY A 327 -4.74 -25.83 7.79
N GLY A 328 -4.39 -24.79 7.03
CA GLY A 328 -5.34 -23.92 6.34
C GLY A 328 -5.52 -24.24 4.86
N ARG A 329 -6.40 -23.49 4.21
CA ARG A 329 -6.52 -23.41 2.75
C ARG A 329 -6.10 -22.02 2.29
N ALA A 330 -5.38 -21.93 1.17
CA ALA A 330 -4.96 -20.62 0.64
C ALA A 330 -5.76 -20.26 -0.61
N VAL A 331 -6.20 -18.99 -0.68
CA VAL A 331 -6.60 -18.33 -1.93
C VAL A 331 -5.54 -17.27 -2.23
N THR A 332 -5.01 -17.23 -3.44
CA THR A 332 -3.84 -16.43 -3.80
C THR A 332 -4.20 -15.32 -4.78
N ARG A 333 -3.73 -14.11 -4.52
CA ARG A 333 -3.94 -12.89 -5.31
C ARG A 333 -2.60 -12.23 -5.61
N SER A 334 -2.40 -11.81 -6.86
CA SER A 334 -1.35 -10.86 -7.22
C SER A 334 -1.95 -9.49 -7.50
N VAL A 335 -1.36 -8.41 -6.99
CA VAL A 335 -1.85 -7.04 -7.28
C VAL A 335 -1.45 -6.59 -8.68
N GLU A 336 -0.27 -6.97 -9.16
CA GLU A 336 0.16 -6.75 -10.55
C GLU A 336 0.69 -8.07 -11.16
N SER A 337 0.72 -8.18 -12.48
CA SER A 337 1.23 -9.37 -13.18
C SER A 337 2.20 -8.98 -14.28
N ALA A 338 3.34 -9.68 -14.36
CA ALA A 338 4.38 -9.41 -15.36
C ALA A 338 4.01 -10.01 -16.74
N TRP A 339 2.93 -9.52 -17.35
CA TRP A 339 2.36 -10.03 -18.60
C TRP A 339 3.35 -10.06 -19.78
N THR A 340 4.34 -9.16 -19.79
CA THR A 340 5.39 -9.14 -20.81
C THR A 340 6.37 -10.30 -20.66
N LEU A 341 6.69 -10.74 -19.43
CA LEU A 341 7.49 -11.94 -19.18
C LEU A 341 6.74 -13.18 -19.61
N TYR A 342 5.45 -13.27 -19.26
CA TYR A 342 4.57 -14.36 -19.65
C TYR A 342 4.55 -14.56 -21.18
N HIS A 343 4.29 -13.49 -21.94
CA HIS A 343 4.27 -13.54 -23.40
C HIS A 343 5.61 -13.94 -24.02
N ARG A 344 6.74 -13.44 -23.51
CA ARG A 344 8.06 -13.64 -24.13
C ARG A 344 8.71 -14.98 -23.75
N SER A 345 8.39 -15.52 -22.58
CA SER A 345 9.07 -16.71 -22.04
C SER A 345 8.20 -17.96 -22.00
N GLY A 346 6.92 -17.89 -22.37
CA GLY A 346 6.00 -19.04 -22.37
C GLY A 346 5.81 -19.66 -20.98
N ARG A 347 6.07 -18.89 -19.91
CA ARG A 347 5.97 -19.39 -18.54
C ARG A 347 4.52 -19.32 -18.09
N HIS A 348 3.85 -20.47 -18.08
CA HIS A 348 2.44 -20.62 -17.69
C HIS A 348 2.23 -20.79 -16.17
N ASP A 349 3.27 -20.60 -15.36
CA ASP A 349 3.28 -20.89 -13.93
C ASP A 349 2.42 -19.94 -13.08
N ILE A 350 2.05 -18.77 -13.63
CA ILE A 350 1.17 -17.79 -12.97
C ILE A 350 -0.22 -18.37 -12.73
N ALA A 351 -0.78 -19.11 -13.70
CA ALA A 351 -2.12 -19.70 -13.57
C ALA A 351 -2.19 -20.73 -12.43
N ASP A 352 -1.08 -21.40 -12.12
CA ASP A 352 -0.99 -22.31 -10.97
C ASP A 352 -0.69 -21.57 -9.66
N ALA A 353 0.01 -20.43 -9.75
CA ALA A 353 0.49 -19.71 -8.57
C ALA A 353 -0.55 -18.75 -7.99
N ALA A 354 -1.41 -18.18 -8.83
CA ALA A 354 -2.43 -17.20 -8.46
C ALA A 354 -3.83 -17.69 -8.83
N ASP A 355 -4.70 -17.85 -7.84
CA ASP A 355 -6.12 -18.12 -8.06
C ASP A 355 -6.85 -16.87 -8.58
N LEU A 356 -6.39 -15.69 -8.18
CA LEU A 356 -6.91 -14.37 -8.52
C LEU A 356 -5.76 -13.48 -9.07
N PRO A 357 -5.22 -13.76 -10.26
CA PRO A 357 -4.20 -12.92 -10.91
C PRO A 357 -4.76 -11.55 -11.32
N SER A 358 -3.99 -10.47 -11.15
CA SER A 358 -4.41 -9.14 -11.64
C SER A 358 -4.11 -8.95 -13.11
N LEU A 359 -5.02 -8.29 -13.82
CA LEU A 359 -4.80 -7.76 -15.16
C LEU A 359 -3.88 -6.53 -15.20
N ARG A 360 -3.58 -5.90 -14.06
CA ARG A 360 -2.66 -4.75 -14.03
C ARG A 360 -1.25 -5.19 -14.45
N PRO A 361 -0.61 -4.48 -15.40
CA PRO A 361 0.75 -4.79 -15.81
C PRO A 361 1.73 -4.41 -14.70
N ASN A 362 2.56 -5.36 -14.28
CA ASN A 362 3.74 -5.05 -13.48
C ASN A 362 4.79 -4.40 -14.39
N LEU A 363 5.15 -3.16 -14.07
CA LEU A 363 6.25 -2.45 -14.72
C LEU A 363 7.45 -2.45 -13.78
N HIS A 364 8.52 -3.15 -14.17
CA HIS A 364 9.76 -3.13 -13.39
C HIS A 364 10.25 -1.69 -13.13
N HIS A 365 10.89 -1.45 -11.98
CA HIS A 365 11.27 -0.10 -11.53
C HIS A 365 12.09 0.72 -12.56
N SER A 366 12.92 0.06 -13.37
CA SER A 366 13.69 0.72 -14.43
C SER A 366 12.80 1.26 -15.55
N ILE A 367 11.72 0.55 -15.86
CA ILE A 367 10.68 0.96 -16.80
C ILE A 367 9.88 2.11 -16.19
N GLN A 368 9.43 1.97 -14.95
CA GLN A 368 8.72 3.06 -14.26
C GLN A 368 9.56 4.33 -14.24
N LYS A 369 10.86 4.26 -13.90
CA LYS A 369 11.78 5.42 -13.93
C LYS A 369 11.86 6.05 -15.32
N ARG A 370 11.96 5.25 -16.38
CA ARG A 370 12.00 5.74 -17.76
C ARG A 370 10.69 6.45 -18.15
N LEU A 371 9.55 5.81 -17.89
CA LEU A 371 8.21 6.35 -18.14
C LEU A 371 7.97 7.67 -17.40
N THR A 372 8.31 7.73 -16.11
CA THR A 372 8.26 8.99 -15.34
C THR A 372 9.16 10.05 -15.97
N GLY A 373 10.35 9.69 -16.44
CA GLY A 373 11.25 10.61 -17.13
C GLY A 373 10.63 11.24 -18.39
N HIS A 374 9.83 10.49 -19.15
CA HIS A 374 9.11 11.04 -20.31
C HIS A 374 8.08 12.08 -19.88
N LEU A 375 7.29 11.80 -18.84
CA LEU A 375 6.28 12.73 -18.34
C LEU A 375 6.88 14.01 -17.75
N LEU A 376 7.96 13.88 -16.97
CA LEU A 376 8.66 15.02 -16.38
C LEU A 376 9.24 15.96 -17.45
N ARG A 377 9.56 15.45 -18.64
CA ARG A 377 10.00 16.25 -19.79
C ARG A 377 8.86 16.82 -20.63
N GLY A 378 7.60 16.55 -20.26
CA GLY A 378 6.43 16.90 -21.07
C GLY A 378 6.30 16.10 -22.37
N ASP A 379 7.04 15.00 -22.51
CA ASP A 379 7.07 14.18 -23.73
C ASP A 379 6.03 13.04 -23.66
N ALA A 380 4.75 13.43 -23.73
CA ALA A 380 3.63 12.49 -23.73
C ALA A 380 3.69 11.52 -24.92
N GLY A 381 4.26 11.95 -26.05
CA GLY A 381 4.42 11.13 -27.24
C GLY A 381 5.38 9.96 -27.01
N ALA A 382 6.54 10.20 -26.41
CA ALA A 382 7.48 9.14 -26.06
C ALA A 382 6.97 8.25 -24.93
N TYR A 383 6.24 8.80 -23.96
CA TYR A 383 5.54 7.99 -22.96
C TYR A 383 4.59 6.98 -23.64
N LEU A 384 3.68 7.45 -24.51
CA LEU A 384 2.69 6.58 -25.15
C LEU A 384 3.29 5.55 -26.12
N ARG A 385 4.45 5.83 -26.71
CA ARG A 385 5.16 4.92 -27.64
C ARG A 385 6.17 4.00 -26.95
N ASP A 386 6.38 4.10 -25.64
CA ASP A 386 7.33 3.25 -24.93
C ASP A 386 6.95 1.78 -25.08
N GLY A 387 7.90 0.94 -25.48
CA GLY A 387 7.67 -0.50 -25.71
C GLY A 387 7.28 -1.31 -24.46
N ALA A 388 7.27 -0.68 -23.28
CA ALA A 388 6.65 -1.24 -22.09
C ALA A 388 5.12 -1.23 -22.14
N HIS A 389 4.52 -0.28 -22.86
CA HIS A 389 3.09 -0.26 -23.09
C HIS A 389 2.75 -1.26 -24.19
N ARG A 390 2.03 -2.33 -23.82
CA ARG A 390 1.53 -3.29 -24.80
C ARG A 390 0.40 -2.70 -25.65
N ALA A 391 -0.40 -1.83 -25.05
CA ALA A 391 -1.38 -1.01 -25.70
C ALA A 391 -1.20 0.43 -25.20
N ALA A 392 -1.19 1.39 -26.12
CA ALA A 392 -1.19 2.80 -25.75
C ALA A 392 -2.52 3.18 -25.08
N GLY A 393 -2.46 3.95 -24.00
CA GLY A 393 -3.64 4.53 -23.35
C GLY A 393 -3.75 4.24 -21.85
N THR A 394 -4.99 4.34 -21.35
CA THR A 394 -5.33 4.23 -19.92
C THR A 394 -5.01 2.85 -19.35
N LEU A 395 -4.96 2.74 -18.01
CA LEU A 395 -4.69 1.44 -17.37
C LEU A 395 -5.82 0.45 -17.68
N HIS A 396 -7.08 0.89 -17.73
CA HIS A 396 -8.19 0.07 -18.23
C HIS A 396 -7.92 -0.55 -19.63
N ARG A 397 -7.38 0.22 -20.60
CA ARG A 397 -7.03 -0.33 -21.93
C ARG A 397 -5.87 -1.32 -21.87
N GLN A 398 -4.89 -1.06 -21.01
CA GLN A 398 -3.78 -1.99 -20.79
C GLN A 398 -4.25 -3.29 -20.13
N MET A 399 -5.21 -3.20 -19.20
CA MET A 399 -5.85 -4.36 -18.58
C MET A 399 -6.70 -5.14 -19.58
N ALA A 400 -7.47 -4.47 -20.44
CA ALA A 400 -8.23 -5.11 -21.52
C ALA A 400 -7.30 -5.88 -22.48
N SER A 401 -6.20 -5.26 -22.92
CA SER A 401 -5.19 -5.93 -23.74
C SER A 401 -4.52 -7.12 -23.01
N SER A 402 -4.36 -7.03 -21.69
CA SER A 402 -3.87 -8.13 -20.87
C SER A 402 -4.90 -9.26 -20.81
N PHE A 403 -6.19 -8.95 -20.70
CA PHE A 403 -7.27 -9.93 -20.72
C PHE A 403 -7.36 -10.67 -22.07
N ASP A 404 -7.22 -9.96 -23.19
CA ASP A 404 -7.21 -10.59 -24.52
C ASP A 404 -6.09 -11.63 -24.64
N LEU A 405 -4.91 -11.37 -24.05
CA LEU A 405 -3.81 -12.32 -24.00
C LEU A 405 -4.08 -13.51 -23.09
N VAL A 406 -4.62 -13.25 -21.91
CA VAL A 406 -5.02 -14.32 -21.00
C VAL A 406 -5.90 -15.30 -21.77
N VAL A 407 -6.97 -14.80 -22.42
CA VAL A 407 -7.88 -15.62 -23.22
C VAL A 407 -7.14 -16.34 -24.35
N SER A 408 -6.26 -15.64 -25.09
CA SER A 408 -5.54 -16.23 -26.22
C SER A 408 -4.58 -17.35 -25.82
N THR A 409 -4.15 -17.40 -24.56
CA THR A 409 -3.23 -18.45 -24.08
C THR A 409 -3.89 -19.74 -23.64
N GLY A 410 -5.20 -19.73 -23.37
CA GLY A 410 -5.98 -20.96 -23.12
C GLY A 410 -5.61 -21.75 -21.84
N THR A 411 -4.80 -21.20 -20.94
CA THR A 411 -4.28 -21.90 -19.75
C THR A 411 -5.04 -21.57 -18.46
N TRP A 412 -6.11 -20.79 -18.55
CA TRP A 412 -6.81 -20.23 -17.39
C TRP A 412 -8.13 -20.97 -17.14
N THR A 413 -8.44 -21.20 -15.87
CA THR A 413 -9.74 -21.78 -15.48
C THR A 413 -10.88 -20.80 -15.72
N THR A 414 -12.10 -21.33 -15.87
CA THR A 414 -13.33 -20.51 -15.98
C THR A 414 -13.48 -19.54 -14.80
N ALA A 415 -13.13 -19.97 -13.58
CA ALA A 415 -13.19 -19.14 -12.39
C ALA A 415 -12.19 -17.98 -12.43
N GLN A 416 -10.94 -18.26 -12.83
CA GLN A 416 -9.92 -17.21 -13.01
C GLN A 416 -10.33 -16.19 -14.07
N LEU A 417 -10.84 -16.65 -15.21
CA LEU A 417 -11.34 -15.77 -16.28
C LEU A 417 -12.52 -14.91 -15.81
N ALA A 418 -13.43 -15.46 -15.02
CA ALA A 418 -14.54 -14.73 -14.43
C ALA A 418 -14.04 -13.63 -13.47
N ALA A 419 -13.10 -13.96 -12.58
CA ALA A 419 -12.50 -12.99 -11.66
C ALA A 419 -11.80 -11.83 -12.40
N MET A 420 -11.04 -12.13 -13.45
CA MET A 420 -10.40 -11.11 -14.28
C MET A 420 -11.42 -10.22 -15.02
N ARG A 421 -12.55 -10.77 -15.48
CA ARG A 421 -13.64 -9.97 -16.07
C ARG A 421 -14.25 -9.01 -15.05
N THR A 422 -14.46 -9.48 -13.82
CA THR A 422 -14.94 -8.64 -12.72
C THR A 422 -13.95 -7.51 -12.42
N GLU A 423 -12.65 -7.81 -12.34
CA GLU A 423 -11.60 -6.79 -12.16
C GLU A 423 -11.61 -5.77 -13.30
N LEU A 424 -11.69 -6.22 -14.56
CA LEU A 424 -11.74 -5.32 -15.72
C LEU A 424 -12.96 -4.39 -15.70
N ALA A 425 -14.12 -4.91 -15.32
CA ALA A 425 -15.34 -4.12 -15.16
C ALA A 425 -15.20 -3.10 -14.03
N HIS A 426 -14.64 -3.51 -12.89
CA HIS A 426 -14.41 -2.64 -11.74
C HIS A 426 -13.32 -1.59 -12.01
N ALA A 427 -12.33 -1.87 -12.85
CA ALA A 427 -11.29 -0.90 -13.21
C ALA A 427 -11.86 0.38 -13.85
N ALA A 428 -13.06 0.34 -14.43
CA ALA A 428 -13.73 1.55 -14.94
C ALA A 428 -14.09 2.56 -13.82
N THR A 429 -14.18 2.13 -12.57
CA THR A 429 -14.47 2.99 -11.41
C THR A 429 -13.21 3.38 -10.63
N TRP A 430 -12.03 2.95 -11.07
CA TRP A 430 -10.77 3.37 -10.45
C TRP A 430 -10.54 4.85 -10.71
N ASN A 431 -9.96 5.53 -9.71
CA ASN A 431 -9.60 6.95 -9.79
C ASN A 431 -8.41 7.15 -10.73
N GLU A 432 -8.53 6.75 -11.99
CA GLU A 432 -7.50 6.93 -13.01
C GLU A 432 -7.54 8.36 -13.52
N PRO A 433 -6.43 9.11 -13.48
CA PRO A 433 -6.34 10.30 -14.31
C PRO A 433 -6.45 9.85 -15.79
N PRO A 434 -7.27 10.52 -16.60
CA PRO A 434 -7.44 10.19 -18.01
C PRO A 434 -6.18 10.58 -18.77
N VAL A 435 -5.16 9.70 -18.78
CA VAL A 435 -3.81 9.98 -19.29
C VAL A 435 -3.13 11.10 -18.47
N PRO A 436 -1.80 11.16 -18.36
CA PRO A 436 -1.14 12.38 -17.91
C PRO A 436 -1.51 13.48 -18.90
N ARG A 437 -2.46 14.36 -18.54
CA ARG A 437 -2.64 15.60 -19.29
C ARG A 437 -1.33 16.37 -19.12
N PRO A 438 -0.65 16.75 -20.20
CA PRO A 438 0.43 17.71 -20.10
C PRO A 438 -0.11 18.92 -19.33
N ALA A 439 0.63 19.40 -18.33
CA ALA A 439 0.27 20.57 -17.54
C ALA A 439 -0.01 21.83 -18.40
N ALA A 440 0.29 21.80 -19.69
CA ALA A 440 -0.02 22.82 -20.68
C ALA A 440 -1.50 22.94 -21.10
N LEU A 441 -2.44 22.11 -20.60
CA LEU A 441 -3.85 22.16 -21.05
C LEU A 441 -4.90 22.31 -19.93
N ALA A 442 -4.49 22.66 -18.71
CA ALA A 442 -5.43 23.08 -17.65
C ALA A 442 -5.60 24.62 -17.58
N ALA A 443 -4.95 25.35 -18.48
CA ALA A 443 -5.04 26.81 -18.60
C ALA A 443 -5.43 27.25 -20.03
N ALA A 444 -6.48 26.61 -20.58
CA ALA A 444 -7.20 27.07 -21.76
C ALA A 444 -8.67 27.31 -21.40
#